data_AF-A0A534MWU5-F1
#
_entry.id   AF-A0A534MWU5-F1
#
_cell.length_a   1.000
_cell.length_b   1.000
_cell.length_c   1.000
_cell.angle_alpha   90.00
_cell.angle_beta   90.00
_cell.angle_gamma   90.00
#
_symmetry.space_group_name_H-M   'P 1'
#
loop_
_entity.id
_entity.type
_entity.pdbx_description
1 polymer ?
#
loop_
_entity_poly.entity_id
_entity_poly.type
_entity_poly.pdbx_seq_one_letter_code
_entity_poly.pdbx_strand_id
1 'polypeptide(L)'
;MGRANALLQGSGISIYQPPASPLDVNREELLASVKKWFQKFRATRWFRITYLVLLGAVVAQLYVLSRSTLACLVILLIPISIFVVPYWLGERKLTRFAGNALVVFLVAILLAAGMSTQALLAQSQSFELRSFPDIASPTMALANGSVDPYQAPPSTSFAFRVNLTTSQNGTPDGYRVYLNLTVVRGVNVAQSSYRMAYSPGNFSAGNTRNGSWYEARLSNLTDAVYLYAFSVWDQGKNWTYTTVDFGPLTASGWVYFGFFIYLWSALSQVTIVALLAYFAILFLWWYTKRSREARMKTLARAGDLPKEEKKAGAKPESSSGGKASKVAAFTCTNCGADVDESDTKCPKCGAVFED
;
A
#
# COMPACT_ATOMS: atom_id res chain seq x y z
N MET A 1 24.39 -71.17 -52.31
CA MET A 1 24.01 -71.20 -50.88
C MET A 1 25.28 -70.78 -50.14
N GLY A 2 25.42 -69.71 -49.36
CA GLY A 2 24.57 -68.74 -48.67
C GLY A 2 25.55 -67.84 -47.87
N ARG A 3 25.12 -66.61 -47.54
CA ARG A 3 25.84 -65.50 -46.86
C ARG A 3 26.59 -65.94 -45.56
N ALA A 4 27.55 -65.23 -44.97
CA ALA A 4 27.69 -63.78 -44.82
C ALA A 4 29.11 -63.34 -44.38
N ASN A 5 29.43 -62.08 -44.68
CA ASN A 5 30.54 -61.27 -44.17
C ASN A 5 30.44 -61.00 -42.65
N ALA A 6 31.60 -60.95 -41.97
CA ALA A 6 31.80 -60.14 -40.77
C ALA A 6 33.27 -59.71 -40.68
N LEU A 7 33.57 -58.48 -41.10
CA LEU A 7 34.84 -57.79 -40.81
C LEU A 7 34.70 -57.09 -39.46
N LEU A 8 35.50 -57.53 -38.49
CA LEU A 8 35.62 -56.95 -37.16
C LEU A 8 36.68 -55.84 -37.15
N GLN A 9 36.23 -54.68 -36.69
CA GLN A 9 36.93 -53.72 -35.83
C GLN A 9 38.21 -53.05 -36.37
N GLY A 10 37.99 -51.93 -37.06
CA GLY A 10 38.92 -50.81 -37.07
C GLY A 10 38.83 -50.01 -35.76
N SER A 11 39.98 -49.82 -35.12
CA SER A 11 40.22 -48.88 -34.03
C SER A 11 40.05 -47.44 -34.54
N GLY A 12 38.92 -46.81 -34.20
CA GLY A 12 38.61 -45.42 -34.50
C GLY A 12 38.29 -44.65 -33.23
N ILE A 13 39.15 -43.69 -32.93
CA ILE A 13 39.17 -42.73 -31.82
C ILE A 13 37.76 -42.18 -31.51
N SER A 14 37.35 -42.27 -30.24
CA SER A 14 36.22 -41.53 -29.68
C SER A 14 36.55 -40.03 -29.72
N ILE A 15 35.98 -39.30 -30.67
CA ILE A 15 36.03 -37.84 -30.69
C ILE A 15 35.12 -37.37 -29.55
N TYR A 16 35.75 -36.85 -28.48
CA TYR A 16 35.05 -36.12 -27.43
C TYR A 16 34.36 -34.90 -28.05
N GLN A 17 33.03 -34.95 -28.14
CA GLN A 17 32.22 -33.79 -28.48
C GLN A 17 32.01 -33.01 -27.17
N PRO A 18 32.57 -31.80 -27.01
CA PRO A 18 32.33 -31.02 -25.80
C PRO A 18 30.82 -30.78 -25.65
N PRO A 19 30.27 -30.81 -24.42
CA PRO A 19 28.88 -30.43 -24.20
C PRO A 19 28.68 -29.04 -24.80
N ALA A 20 27.57 -28.87 -25.54
CA ALA A 20 27.20 -27.60 -26.14
C ALA A 20 27.44 -26.49 -25.12
N SER A 21 28.30 -25.54 -25.50
CA SER A 21 28.54 -24.31 -24.73
C SER A 21 27.19 -23.77 -24.28
N PRO A 22 27.05 -23.34 -23.00
CA PRO A 22 25.80 -22.73 -22.56
C PRO A 22 25.49 -21.62 -23.54
N LEU A 23 24.29 -21.66 -24.13
CA LEU A 23 23.79 -20.61 -25.00
C LEU A 23 24.11 -19.28 -24.33
N ASP A 24 25.01 -18.50 -24.93
CA ASP A 24 25.22 -17.11 -24.57
C ASP A 24 23.90 -16.42 -24.90
N VAL A 25 22.97 -16.43 -23.94
CA VAL A 25 21.70 -15.75 -24.08
C VAL A 25 22.04 -14.27 -24.06
N ASN A 26 22.19 -13.71 -25.25
CA ASN A 26 22.51 -12.32 -25.43
C ASN A 26 21.42 -11.49 -24.73
N ARG A 27 21.84 -10.66 -23.77
CA ARG A 27 20.95 -9.83 -22.94
C ARG A 27 19.99 -9.01 -23.80
N GLU A 28 20.42 -8.58 -24.97
CA GLU A 28 19.60 -7.81 -25.92
C GLU A 28 18.48 -8.65 -26.54
N GLU A 29 18.75 -9.90 -26.91
CA GLU A 29 17.74 -10.83 -27.45
C GLU A 29 16.71 -11.20 -26.38
N LEU A 30 17.16 -11.36 -25.13
CA LEU A 30 16.30 -11.60 -23.97
C LEU A 30 15.39 -10.39 -23.72
N LEU A 31 15.93 -9.16 -23.71
CA LEU A 31 15.16 -7.92 -23.55
C LEU A 31 14.17 -7.70 -24.70
N ALA A 32 14.58 -7.96 -25.95
CA ALA A 32 13.72 -7.84 -27.12
C ALA A 32 12.56 -8.86 -27.06
N SER A 33 12.86 -10.09 -26.64
CA SER A 33 11.87 -11.15 -26.46
C SER A 33 10.87 -10.81 -25.35
N VAL A 34 11.36 -10.31 -24.21
CA VAL A 34 10.51 -9.81 -23.10
C VAL A 34 9.65 -8.63 -23.54
N LYS A 35 10.20 -7.69 -24.30
CA LYS A 35 9.45 -6.53 -24.83
C LYS A 35 8.30 -6.98 -25.75
N LYS A 36 8.57 -7.88 -26.70
CA LYS A 36 7.55 -8.45 -27.61
C LYS A 36 6.48 -9.21 -26.83
N TRP A 37 6.89 -10.05 -25.87
CA TRP A 37 5.97 -10.77 -25.01
C TRP A 37 5.10 -9.82 -24.19
N PHE A 38 5.69 -8.78 -23.59
CA PHE A 38 4.98 -7.78 -22.80
C PHE A 38 3.96 -7.01 -23.65
N GLN A 39 4.31 -6.64 -24.88
CA GLN A 39 3.36 -6.02 -25.82
C GLN A 39 2.17 -6.94 -26.14
N LYS A 40 2.41 -8.24 -26.38
CA LYS A 40 1.34 -9.23 -26.59
C LYS A 40 0.48 -9.37 -25.33
N PHE A 41 1.10 -9.47 -24.16
CA PHE A 41 0.40 -9.57 -22.88
C PHE A 41 -0.49 -8.34 -22.64
N ARG A 42 0.02 -7.12 -22.92
CA ARG A 42 -0.72 -5.86 -22.77
C ARG A 42 -2.02 -5.80 -23.57
N ALA A 43 -2.09 -6.49 -24.70
CA ALA A 43 -3.30 -6.58 -25.51
C ALA A 43 -4.39 -7.50 -24.90
N THR A 44 -4.04 -8.32 -23.91
CA THR A 44 -4.99 -9.26 -23.27
C THR A 44 -5.82 -8.58 -22.18
N ARG A 45 -7.00 -9.16 -21.89
CA ARG A 45 -7.81 -8.75 -20.73
C ARG A 45 -7.12 -9.04 -19.39
N TRP A 46 -6.25 -10.06 -19.36
CA TRP A 46 -5.49 -10.47 -18.19
C TRP A 46 -4.50 -9.39 -17.73
N PHE A 47 -3.87 -8.67 -18.65
CA PHE A 47 -3.01 -7.54 -18.30
C PHE A 47 -3.71 -6.55 -17.37
N ARG A 48 -4.98 -6.23 -17.66
CA ARG A 48 -5.76 -5.32 -16.83
C ARG A 48 -5.97 -5.84 -15.43
N ILE A 49 -6.36 -7.10 -15.29
CA ILE A 49 -6.57 -7.74 -14.00
C ILE A 49 -5.26 -7.76 -13.21
N THR A 50 -4.18 -8.21 -13.85
CA THR A 50 -2.87 -8.34 -13.21
C THR A 50 -2.35 -6.99 -12.72
N TYR A 51 -2.38 -5.92 -13.54
CA TYR A 51 -1.87 -4.63 -13.06
C TYR A 51 -2.75 -4.04 -11.95
N LEU A 52 -4.08 -4.23 -11.98
CA LEU A 52 -4.96 -3.73 -10.92
C LEU A 52 -4.71 -4.45 -9.60
N VAL A 53 -4.48 -5.75 -9.64
CA VAL A 53 -4.12 -6.54 -8.46
C VAL A 53 -2.75 -6.12 -7.91
N LEU A 54 -1.74 -5.98 -8.78
CA LEU A 54 -0.40 -5.53 -8.36
C LEU A 54 -0.43 -4.11 -7.80
N LEU A 55 -1.16 -3.19 -8.44
CA LEU A 55 -1.34 -1.83 -7.94
C LEU A 55 -2.10 -1.84 -6.60
N GLY A 56 -3.12 -2.69 -6.47
CA GLY A 56 -3.80 -2.96 -5.20
C GLY A 56 -2.86 -3.43 -4.10
N ALA A 57 -1.93 -4.35 -4.40
CA ALA A 57 -0.92 -4.81 -3.46
C ALA A 57 0.06 -3.69 -3.05
N VAL A 58 0.51 -2.85 -3.99
CA VAL A 58 1.34 -1.68 -3.70
C VAL A 58 0.60 -0.70 -2.78
N VAL A 59 -0.67 -0.40 -3.10
CA VAL A 59 -1.50 0.49 -2.28
C VAL A 59 -1.78 -0.13 -0.90
N ALA A 60 -1.92 -1.45 -0.79
CA ALA A 60 -2.05 -2.15 0.49
C ALA A 60 -0.83 -1.91 1.40
N GLN A 61 0.37 -1.92 0.83
CA GLN A 61 1.60 -1.60 1.58
C GLN A 61 1.63 -0.14 2.02
N LEU A 62 1.19 0.78 1.15
CA LEU A 62 1.06 2.19 1.52
C LEU A 62 0.06 2.40 2.66
N TYR A 63 -1.05 1.64 2.69
CA TYR A 63 -1.98 1.67 3.83
C TYR A 63 -1.29 1.31 5.14
N VAL A 64 -0.58 0.19 5.19
CA VAL A 64 0.14 -0.22 6.41
C VAL A 64 1.18 0.83 6.81
N LEU A 65 1.93 1.37 5.85
CA LEU A 65 2.91 2.43 6.08
C LEU A 65 2.31 3.76 6.52
N SER A 66 1.02 4.01 6.29
CA SER A 66 0.37 5.27 6.71
C SER A 66 0.20 5.38 8.22
N ARG A 67 0.53 4.33 8.99
CA ARG A 67 0.58 4.34 10.46
C ARG A 67 1.98 4.65 11.01
N SER A 68 2.97 4.84 10.15
CA SER A 68 4.33 5.25 10.52
C SER A 68 4.44 6.76 10.69
N THR A 69 5.62 7.24 11.12
CA THR A 69 5.96 8.67 11.16
C THR A 69 5.92 9.35 9.79
N LEU A 70 5.90 8.59 8.70
CA LEU A 70 5.78 9.08 7.32
C LEU A 70 4.34 9.22 6.83
N ALA A 71 3.35 9.10 7.72
CA ALA A 71 1.92 9.07 7.40
C ALA A 71 1.50 10.12 6.37
N CYS A 72 1.86 11.40 6.58
CA CYS A 72 1.44 12.51 5.71
C CYS A 72 1.90 12.34 4.25
N LEU A 73 3.15 11.91 4.05
CA LEU A 73 3.70 11.67 2.71
C LEU A 73 3.02 10.46 2.06
N VAL A 74 2.90 9.36 2.81
CA VAL A 74 2.35 8.09 2.32
C VAL A 74 0.89 8.24 1.88
N ILE A 75 0.08 9.00 2.63
CA ILE A 75 -1.32 9.27 2.31
C ILE A 75 -1.47 9.99 0.96
N LEU A 76 -0.54 10.88 0.60
CA LEU A 76 -0.55 11.55 -0.70
C LEU A 76 -0.09 10.65 -1.85
N LEU A 77 0.79 9.69 -1.59
CA LEU A 77 1.27 8.74 -2.60
C LEU A 77 0.18 7.77 -3.07
N ILE A 78 -0.77 7.43 -2.20
CA ILE A 78 -1.90 6.55 -2.54
C ILE A 78 -2.67 7.08 -3.77
N PRO A 79 -3.33 8.25 -3.74
CA PRO A 79 -4.11 8.75 -4.87
C PRO A 79 -3.25 9.04 -6.11
N ILE A 80 -1.99 9.47 -5.91
CA ILE A 80 -1.05 9.72 -7.02
C ILE A 80 -0.75 8.41 -7.76
N SER A 81 -0.42 7.34 -7.06
CA SER A 81 -0.11 6.04 -7.69
C SER A 81 -1.31 5.47 -8.45
N ILE A 82 -2.51 5.57 -7.87
CA ILE A 82 -3.76 5.12 -8.50
C ILE A 82 -4.08 5.90 -9.77
N PHE A 83 -3.68 7.16 -9.86
CA PHE A 83 -3.86 7.97 -11.06
C PHE A 83 -2.74 7.78 -12.09
N VAL A 84 -1.48 7.91 -11.66
CA VAL A 84 -0.30 7.94 -12.54
C VAL A 84 -0.08 6.60 -13.22
N VAL A 85 -0.25 5.47 -12.52
CA VAL A 85 0.02 4.15 -13.10
C VAL A 85 -0.92 3.86 -14.29
N PRO A 86 -2.26 3.93 -14.16
CA PRO A 86 -3.13 3.75 -15.32
C PRO A 86 -2.92 4.81 -16.40
N TYR A 87 -2.61 6.05 -16.03
CA TYR A 87 -2.30 7.11 -17.00
C TYR A 87 -1.04 6.79 -17.80
N TRP A 88 0.03 6.32 -17.17
CA TRP A 88 1.25 5.89 -17.85
C TRP A 88 1.01 4.64 -18.73
N LEU A 89 0.07 3.78 -18.32
CA LEU A 89 -0.40 2.66 -19.14
C LEU A 89 -1.35 3.07 -20.28
N GLY A 90 -1.53 4.37 -20.52
CA GLY A 90 -2.30 4.90 -21.66
C GLY A 90 -3.80 4.99 -21.42
N GLU A 91 -4.28 4.80 -20.18
CA GLU A 91 -5.68 5.03 -19.86
C GLU A 91 -6.00 6.53 -19.92
N ARG A 92 -7.12 6.87 -20.57
CA ARG A 92 -7.54 8.25 -20.85
C ARG A 92 -9.04 8.46 -20.65
N LYS A 93 -9.80 7.42 -20.29
CA LYS A 93 -11.24 7.53 -20.06
C LYS A 93 -11.52 7.76 -18.57
N LEU A 94 -12.23 8.85 -18.26
CA LEU A 94 -12.57 9.22 -16.88
C LEU A 94 -13.32 8.10 -16.13
N THR A 95 -14.29 7.47 -16.79
CA THR A 95 -15.07 6.36 -16.22
C THR A 95 -14.21 5.15 -15.85
N ARG A 96 -13.14 4.90 -16.62
CA ARG A 96 -12.20 3.81 -16.34
C ARG A 96 -11.25 4.16 -15.20
N PHE A 97 -10.84 5.41 -15.04
CA PHE A 97 -10.08 5.83 -13.87
C PHE A 97 -10.88 5.60 -12.59
N ALA A 98 -12.12 6.11 -12.53
CA ALA A 98 -12.99 5.91 -11.36
C ALA A 98 -13.24 4.42 -11.06
N GLY A 99 -13.56 3.62 -12.09
CA GLY A 99 -13.76 2.17 -11.91
C GLY A 99 -12.49 1.42 -11.48
N ASN A 100 -11.32 1.80 -12.01
CA ASN A 100 -10.05 1.19 -11.62
C ASN A 100 -9.71 1.53 -10.16
N ALA A 101 -9.92 2.77 -9.73
CA ALA A 101 -9.68 3.17 -8.35
C ALA A 101 -10.52 2.36 -7.36
N LEU A 102 -11.81 2.16 -7.66
CA LEU A 102 -12.68 1.32 -6.84
C LEU A 102 -12.10 -0.09 -6.67
N VAL A 103 -11.69 -0.73 -7.77
CA VAL A 103 -11.10 -2.08 -7.72
C VAL A 103 -9.79 -2.09 -6.93
N VAL A 104 -8.92 -1.11 -7.15
CA VAL A 104 -7.63 -1.00 -6.45
C VAL A 104 -7.83 -0.81 -4.95
N PHE A 105 -8.75 0.09 -4.53
CA PHE A 105 -9.05 0.30 -3.12
C PHE A 105 -9.63 -0.96 -2.47
N LEU A 106 -10.56 -1.65 -3.13
CA LEU A 106 -11.12 -2.90 -2.62
C LEU A 106 -10.04 -3.96 -2.40
N VAL A 107 -9.19 -4.20 -3.40
CA VAL A 107 -8.06 -5.14 -3.29
C VAL A 107 -7.10 -4.70 -2.18
N ALA A 108 -6.75 -3.41 -2.14
CA ALA A 108 -5.81 -2.88 -1.17
C ALA A 108 -6.30 -3.01 0.28
N ILE A 109 -7.59 -2.73 0.53
CA ILE A 109 -8.21 -2.86 1.85
C ILE A 109 -8.18 -4.32 2.32
N LEU A 110 -8.56 -5.26 1.45
CA LEU A 110 -8.57 -6.68 1.79
C LEU A 110 -7.15 -7.21 2.06
N LEU A 111 -6.18 -6.83 1.23
CA LEU A 111 -4.78 -7.22 1.43
C LEU A 111 -4.19 -6.58 2.69
N ALA A 112 -4.40 -5.28 2.92
CA ALA A 112 -3.92 -4.59 4.12
C ALA A 112 -4.51 -5.21 5.39
N ALA A 113 -5.82 -5.51 5.38
CA ALA A 113 -6.48 -6.18 6.49
C ALA A 113 -5.91 -7.57 6.74
N GLY A 114 -5.68 -8.36 5.67
CA GLY A 114 -5.03 -9.66 5.75
C GLY A 114 -3.63 -9.57 6.35
N MET A 115 -2.80 -8.65 5.85
CA MET A 115 -1.43 -8.44 6.36
C MET A 115 -1.42 -8.02 7.83
N SER A 116 -2.26 -7.05 8.23
CA SER A 116 -2.36 -6.62 9.63
C SER A 116 -2.84 -7.75 10.55
N THR A 117 -3.81 -8.54 10.09
CA THR A 117 -4.33 -9.69 10.85
C THR A 117 -3.25 -10.74 11.06
N GLN A 118 -2.55 -11.12 9.99
CA GLN A 118 -1.48 -12.13 10.06
C GLN A 118 -0.32 -11.63 10.92
N ALA A 119 0.08 -10.36 10.80
CA ALA A 119 1.13 -9.78 11.63
C ALA A 119 0.76 -9.81 13.12
N LEU A 120 -0.50 -9.50 13.47
CA LEU A 120 -0.97 -9.53 14.85
C LEU A 120 -1.07 -10.97 15.39
N LEU A 121 -1.62 -11.90 14.62
CA LEU A 121 -1.80 -13.29 15.06
C LEU A 121 -0.48 -14.08 15.10
N ALA A 122 0.53 -13.66 14.36
CA ALA A 122 1.88 -14.24 14.42
C ALA A 122 2.64 -13.85 15.71
N GLN A 123 2.13 -12.87 16.47
CA GLN A 123 2.76 -12.40 17.69
C GLN A 123 2.48 -13.33 18.86
N SER A 124 3.53 -13.92 19.45
CA SER A 124 3.42 -14.86 20.56
C SER A 124 3.40 -14.21 21.95
N GLN A 125 3.84 -12.94 22.06
CA GLN A 125 3.98 -12.22 23.33
C GLN A 125 3.56 -10.75 23.15
N SER A 126 2.97 -10.14 24.18
CA SER A 126 2.61 -8.72 24.16
C SER A 126 3.82 -7.80 23.99
N PHE A 127 3.63 -6.63 23.37
CA PHE A 127 4.66 -5.60 23.41
C PHE A 127 4.71 -4.95 24.79
N GLU A 128 5.92 -4.71 25.30
CA GLU A 128 6.08 -4.00 26.57
C GLU A 128 5.72 -2.52 26.42
N LEU A 129 4.62 -2.15 27.05
CA LEU A 129 4.08 -0.80 27.09
C LEU A 129 4.86 0.07 28.08
N ARG A 130 5.09 1.33 27.68
CA ARG A 130 5.76 2.35 28.49
C ARG A 130 5.08 3.70 28.34
N SER A 131 5.28 4.58 29.33
CA SER A 131 4.75 5.94 29.33
C SER A 131 5.21 6.73 28.11
N PHE A 132 4.30 7.54 27.54
CA PHE A 132 4.64 8.52 26.52
C PHE A 132 5.42 9.69 27.13
N PRO A 133 6.68 9.95 26.73
CA PRO A 133 7.49 10.99 27.35
C PRO A 133 6.95 12.41 27.12
N ASP A 134 6.24 12.66 26.01
CA ASP A 134 5.82 14.01 25.60
C ASP A 134 4.52 14.50 26.24
N ILE A 135 3.71 13.60 26.83
CA ILE A 135 2.36 13.91 27.37
C ILE A 135 2.23 13.47 28.84
N ALA A 136 3.28 12.87 29.41
CA ALA A 136 3.31 12.39 30.79
C ALA A 136 3.76 13.46 31.78
N SER A 137 3.32 13.32 33.04
CA SER A 137 3.94 14.03 34.15
C SER A 137 5.38 13.53 34.36
N PRO A 138 6.40 14.41 34.49
CA PRO A 138 7.80 14.00 34.58
C PRO A 138 8.14 13.26 35.89
N THR A 139 7.21 13.27 36.85
CA THR A 139 7.38 12.69 38.19
C THR A 139 7.04 11.21 38.27
N MET A 140 6.41 10.64 37.24
CA MET A 140 5.94 9.26 37.19
C MET A 140 6.17 8.64 35.81
N ALA A 141 6.65 7.39 35.78
CA ALA A 141 6.78 6.62 34.56
C ALA A 141 6.28 5.19 34.76
N LEU A 142 5.47 4.73 33.82
CA LEU A 142 5.04 3.34 33.68
C LEU A 142 5.97 2.64 32.69
N ALA A 143 6.40 1.43 33.03
CA ALA A 143 7.25 0.60 32.19
C ALA A 143 6.85 -0.87 32.30
N ASN A 144 7.31 -1.68 31.34
CA ASN A 144 7.11 -3.12 31.27
C ASN A 144 5.63 -3.54 31.40
N GLY A 145 4.74 -2.70 30.86
CA GLY A 145 3.31 -2.98 30.81
C GLY A 145 3.03 -4.13 29.86
N SER A 146 2.40 -5.20 30.32
CA SER A 146 2.18 -6.42 29.51
C SER A 146 0.96 -7.20 29.96
N VAL A 147 0.57 -8.19 29.14
CA VAL A 147 -0.50 -9.15 29.44
C VAL A 147 -0.03 -10.57 29.15
N ASP A 148 -0.29 -11.48 30.09
CA ASP A 148 0.04 -12.89 30.00
C ASP A 148 -1.15 -13.78 30.42
N PRO A 149 -1.54 -14.82 29.65
CA PRO A 149 -1.07 -15.12 28.30
C PRO A 149 -1.47 -14.03 27.30
N TYR A 150 -0.66 -13.80 26.27
CA TYR A 150 -1.03 -12.82 25.24
C TYR A 150 -2.19 -13.31 24.36
N GLN A 151 -2.21 -14.62 24.07
CA GLN A 151 -3.21 -15.28 23.26
C GLN A 151 -3.76 -16.48 24.00
N ALA A 152 -5.07 -16.52 24.21
CA ALA A 152 -5.75 -17.67 24.80
C ALA A 152 -7.26 -17.61 24.48
N PRO A 153 -7.99 -18.74 24.55
CA PRO A 153 -9.43 -18.75 24.32
C PRO A 153 -10.19 -17.77 25.24
N PRO A 154 -11.42 -17.35 24.86
CA PRO A 154 -12.29 -16.57 25.72
C PRO A 154 -12.47 -17.22 27.11
N SER A 155 -12.71 -16.40 28.12
CA SER A 155 -12.86 -16.79 29.53
C SER A 155 -11.59 -17.37 30.19
N THR A 156 -10.44 -17.31 29.52
CA THR A 156 -9.13 -17.54 30.17
C THR A 156 -8.81 -16.39 31.14
N SER A 157 -8.07 -16.67 32.21
CA SER A 157 -7.56 -15.62 33.10
C SER A 157 -6.32 -14.96 32.50
N PHE A 158 -6.41 -13.64 32.31
CA PHE A 158 -5.33 -12.79 31.81
C PHE A 158 -4.77 -11.94 32.93
N ALA A 159 -3.45 -12.02 33.15
CA ALA A 159 -2.73 -11.21 34.10
C ALA A 159 -2.12 -10.00 33.40
N PHE A 160 -2.64 -8.82 33.72
CA PHE A 160 -2.10 -7.55 33.26
C PHE A 160 -1.17 -7.01 34.34
N ARG A 161 0.04 -6.61 33.95
CA ARG A 161 1.05 -6.10 34.87
C ARG A 161 1.71 -4.85 34.33
N VAL A 162 2.10 -3.95 35.23
CA VAL A 162 2.88 -2.75 34.89
C VAL A 162 3.75 -2.34 36.07
N ASN A 163 4.94 -1.81 35.79
CA ASN A 163 5.85 -1.28 36.79
C ASN A 163 5.74 0.25 36.86
N LEU A 164 5.50 0.79 38.05
CA LEU A 164 5.49 2.22 38.33
C LEU A 164 6.83 2.64 38.94
N THR A 165 7.43 3.67 38.35
CA THR A 165 8.59 4.37 38.90
C THR A 165 8.26 5.84 39.14
N THR A 166 8.70 6.38 40.28
CA THR A 166 8.46 7.78 40.67
C THR A 166 9.78 8.51 40.94
N SER A 167 9.78 9.83 40.73
CA SER A 167 10.95 10.67 41.04
C SER A 167 11.23 10.81 42.54
N GLN A 168 10.18 10.75 43.36
CA GLN A 168 10.24 10.87 44.83
C GLN A 168 9.93 9.55 45.50
N ASN A 169 10.34 9.42 46.76
CA ASN A 169 9.97 8.28 47.60
C ASN A 169 8.45 8.29 47.82
N GLY A 170 7.80 7.15 47.57
CA GLY A 170 6.36 7.01 47.71
C GLY A 170 5.98 5.59 48.07
N THR A 171 4.84 5.41 48.74
CA THR A 171 4.25 4.10 48.99
C THR A 171 3.29 3.73 47.85
N PRO A 172 3.19 2.45 47.46
CA PRO A 172 2.29 2.02 46.39
C PRO A 172 0.83 2.45 46.56
N ASP A 173 0.34 2.53 47.81
CA ASP A 173 -1.04 2.94 48.11
C ASP A 173 -1.33 4.41 47.80
N GLY A 174 -0.30 5.24 47.67
CA GLY A 174 -0.42 6.64 47.27
C GLY A 174 -0.82 6.84 45.81
N TYR A 175 -0.79 5.78 44.99
CA TYR A 175 -1.01 5.84 43.55
C TYR A 175 -2.22 5.00 43.13
N ARG A 176 -3.02 5.54 42.22
CA ARG A 176 -4.14 4.81 41.62
C ARG A 176 -3.75 4.39 40.22
N VAL A 177 -3.32 3.13 40.10
CA VAL A 177 -2.97 2.51 38.81
C VAL A 177 -4.18 1.80 38.24
N TYR A 178 -4.42 1.97 36.94
CA TYR A 178 -5.53 1.38 36.22
C TYR A 178 -5.07 0.72 34.93
N LEU A 179 -5.70 -0.41 34.63
CA LEU A 179 -5.75 -1.02 33.31
C LEU A 179 -6.93 -0.39 32.55
N ASN A 180 -6.64 0.29 31.44
CA ASN A 180 -7.65 0.82 30.53
C ASN A 180 -7.83 -0.16 29.38
N LEU A 181 -9.00 -0.78 29.32
CA LEU A 181 -9.35 -1.77 28.33
C LEU A 181 -10.39 -1.18 27.37
N THR A 182 -10.07 -1.19 26.08
CA THR A 182 -11.01 -0.87 25.00
C THR A 182 -11.45 -2.18 24.35
N VAL A 183 -12.75 -2.40 24.28
CA VAL A 183 -13.37 -3.58 23.66
C VAL A 183 -14.06 -3.14 22.40
N VAL A 184 -13.70 -3.76 21.28
CA VAL A 184 -14.31 -3.52 19.97
C VAL A 184 -15.09 -4.76 19.55
N ARG A 185 -16.40 -4.58 19.34
CA ARG A 185 -17.33 -5.61 18.86
C ARG A 185 -18.03 -5.10 17.61
N GLY A 186 -17.50 -5.47 16.45
CA GLY A 186 -17.93 -4.89 15.18
C GLY A 186 -17.64 -3.38 15.16
N VAL A 187 -18.69 -2.56 15.08
CA VAL A 187 -18.59 -1.09 15.11
C VAL A 187 -18.78 -0.50 16.51
N ASN A 188 -19.15 -1.31 17.51
CA ASN A 188 -19.34 -0.84 18.87
C ASN A 188 -17.99 -0.83 19.60
N VAL A 189 -17.68 0.32 20.21
CA VAL A 189 -16.48 0.52 21.02
C VAL A 189 -16.91 0.84 22.44
N ALA A 190 -16.43 0.04 23.40
CA ALA A 190 -16.65 0.27 24.82
C ALA A 190 -15.30 0.41 25.52
N GLN A 191 -15.20 1.35 26.45
CA GLN A 191 -14.00 1.56 27.27
C GLN A 191 -14.31 1.30 28.73
N SER A 192 -13.41 0.62 29.42
CA SER A 192 -13.54 0.29 30.83
C SER A 192 -12.18 0.37 31.50
N SER A 193 -12.16 0.92 32.72
CA SER A 193 -10.95 1.03 33.52
C SER A 193 -11.05 0.13 34.75
N TYR A 194 -10.04 -0.69 34.96
CA TYR A 194 -9.95 -1.64 36.08
C TYR A 194 -8.82 -1.20 37.00
N ARG A 195 -9.14 -0.97 38.27
CA ARG A 195 -8.12 -0.62 39.26
C ARG A 195 -7.18 -1.81 39.47
N MET A 196 -5.88 -1.56 39.40
CA MET A 196 -4.84 -2.55 39.64
C MET A 196 -4.39 -2.52 41.10
N ALA A 197 -4.01 -3.67 41.62
CA ALA A 197 -3.51 -3.81 42.99
C ALA A 197 -1.99 -3.88 42.99
N TYR A 198 -1.35 -3.33 44.03
CA TYR A 198 0.08 -3.54 44.25
C TYR A 198 0.36 -5.04 44.40
N SER A 199 1.33 -5.54 43.64
CA SER A 199 1.75 -6.93 43.64
C SER A 199 3.11 -7.04 44.32
N PRO A 200 3.16 -7.45 45.61
CA PRO A 200 4.42 -7.64 46.31
C PRO A 200 5.16 -8.87 45.76
N GLY A 201 6.48 -8.77 45.62
CA GLY A 201 7.31 -9.87 45.12
C GLY A 201 8.78 -9.48 44.99
N ASN A 202 9.64 -10.45 44.64
CA ASN A 202 11.10 -10.26 44.60
C ASN A 202 11.57 -9.12 43.69
N PHE A 203 10.77 -8.73 42.71
CA PHE A 203 11.06 -7.66 41.75
C PHE A 203 10.21 -6.40 41.95
N SER A 204 9.46 -6.31 43.05
CA SER A 204 8.53 -5.22 43.35
C SER A 204 8.91 -4.56 44.67
N ALA A 205 9.42 -3.33 44.59
CA ALA A 205 9.79 -2.57 45.78
C ALA A 205 8.56 -1.99 46.47
N GLY A 206 8.60 -1.91 47.81
CA GLY A 206 7.62 -1.15 48.61
C GLY A 206 7.80 0.37 48.54
N ASN A 207 8.83 0.84 47.83
CA ASN A 207 9.05 2.25 47.51
C ASN A 207 8.97 2.44 45.99
N THR A 208 8.00 3.24 45.53
CA THR A 208 7.73 3.48 44.10
C THR A 208 8.90 4.14 43.38
N ARG A 209 9.84 4.78 44.08
CA ARG A 209 11.08 5.28 43.48
C ARG A 209 11.95 4.18 42.90
N ASN A 210 11.90 2.99 43.49
CA ASN A 210 12.72 1.84 43.11
C ASN A 210 11.99 0.87 42.16
N GLY A 211 10.75 1.19 41.76
CA GLY A 211 9.91 0.35 40.93
C GLY A 211 8.96 -0.52 41.75
N SER A 212 7.66 -0.28 41.59
CA SER A 212 6.59 -1.05 42.23
C SER A 212 5.67 -1.66 41.17
N TRP A 213 5.45 -2.97 41.26
CA TRP A 213 4.56 -3.67 40.32
C TRP A 213 3.11 -3.59 40.75
N TYR A 214 2.24 -3.39 39.76
CA TYR A 214 0.80 -3.48 39.90
C TYR A 214 0.26 -4.56 38.97
N GLU A 215 -0.75 -5.29 39.44
CA GLU A 215 -1.38 -6.39 38.73
C GLU A 215 -2.90 -6.30 38.77
N ALA A 216 -3.54 -6.67 37.66
CA ALA A 216 -4.97 -6.96 37.60
C ALA A 216 -5.17 -8.27 36.83
N ARG A 217 -6.07 -9.11 37.33
CA ARG A 217 -6.46 -10.36 36.66
C ARG A 217 -7.90 -10.28 36.19
N LEU A 218 -8.11 -10.50 34.90
CA LEU A 218 -9.44 -10.55 34.29
C LEU A 218 -9.69 -11.95 33.72
N SER A 219 -10.79 -12.59 34.10
CA SER A 219 -11.17 -13.94 33.66
C SER A 219 -12.46 -13.99 32.85
N ASN A 220 -13.16 -12.87 32.73
CA ASN A 220 -14.46 -12.76 32.06
C ASN A 220 -14.37 -12.09 30.68
N LEU A 221 -13.21 -12.17 30.02
CA LEU A 221 -13.04 -11.64 28.67
C LEU A 221 -13.74 -12.58 27.67
N THR A 222 -14.46 -11.98 26.73
CA THR A 222 -15.28 -12.66 25.71
C THR A 222 -14.54 -12.71 24.38
N ASP A 223 -15.10 -13.37 23.36
CA ASP A 223 -14.65 -13.25 21.97
C ASP A 223 -14.85 -11.80 21.46
N ALA A 224 -13.79 -11.00 21.48
CA ALA A 224 -13.77 -9.61 20.99
C ALA A 224 -12.36 -9.12 20.69
N VAL A 225 -12.24 -7.99 19.98
CA VAL A 225 -10.95 -7.30 19.81
C VAL A 225 -10.71 -6.42 21.04
N TYR A 226 -9.60 -6.67 21.73
CA TYR A 226 -9.17 -5.88 22.87
C TYR A 226 -7.98 -5.00 22.49
N LEU A 227 -7.99 -3.76 22.98
CA LEU A 227 -6.82 -2.90 23.07
C LEU A 227 -6.65 -2.50 24.52
N TYR A 228 -5.41 -2.41 24.99
CA TYR A 228 -5.14 -2.08 26.38
C TYR A 228 -4.03 -1.06 26.52
N ALA A 229 -4.11 -0.29 27.61
CA ALA A 229 -3.09 0.63 28.07
C ALA A 229 -3.15 0.72 29.59
N PHE A 230 -2.12 1.28 30.20
CA PHE A 230 -2.06 1.53 31.63
C PHE A 230 -2.05 3.02 31.90
N SER A 231 -2.66 3.44 33.01
CA SER A 231 -2.58 4.82 33.49
C SER A 231 -2.45 4.86 35.00
N VAL A 232 -1.84 5.94 35.49
CA VAL A 232 -1.67 6.17 36.92
C VAL A 232 -1.96 7.62 37.25
N TRP A 233 -2.57 7.82 38.42
CA TRP A 233 -2.77 9.12 39.05
C TRP A 233 -2.17 9.12 40.45
N ASP A 234 -1.50 10.20 40.80
CA ASP A 234 -1.14 10.47 42.20
C ASP A 234 -2.23 11.29 42.91
N GLN A 235 -2.03 11.56 44.20
CA GLN A 235 -2.93 12.42 44.98
C GLN A 235 -2.88 13.91 44.56
N GLY A 236 -1.79 14.33 43.91
CA GLY A 236 -1.55 15.69 43.44
C GLY A 236 -2.11 16.00 42.05
N LYS A 237 -2.90 15.09 41.45
CA LYS A 237 -3.44 15.16 40.08
C LYS A 237 -2.38 15.05 38.98
N ASN A 238 -1.15 14.69 39.29
CA ASN A 238 -0.21 14.26 38.26
C ASN A 238 -0.70 12.94 37.68
N TRP A 239 -0.46 12.75 36.39
CA TRP A 239 -0.89 11.56 35.69
C TRP A 239 0.07 11.19 34.57
N THR A 240 0.11 9.91 34.25
CA THR A 240 0.79 9.40 33.06
C THR A 240 0.02 8.20 32.53
N TYR A 241 0.21 7.90 31.26
CA TYR A 241 -0.39 6.76 30.57
C TYR A 241 0.59 6.16 29.56
N THR A 242 0.44 4.88 29.28
CA THR A 242 1.30 4.18 28.33
C THR A 242 0.83 4.35 26.89
N THR A 243 1.66 3.90 25.95
CA THR A 243 1.19 3.48 24.62
C THR A 243 0.04 2.47 24.70
N VAL A 244 -0.64 2.27 23.58
CA VAL A 244 -1.72 1.27 23.43
C VAL A 244 -1.17 0.09 22.65
N ASP A 245 -1.48 -1.12 23.09
CA ASP A 245 -1.21 -2.35 22.34
C ASP A 245 -2.53 -3.12 22.09
N PHE A 246 -2.53 -3.97 21.07
CA PHE A 246 -3.59 -4.94 20.87
C PHE A 246 -3.44 -6.06 21.89
N GLY A 247 -4.55 -6.55 22.44
CA GLY A 247 -4.54 -7.71 23.31
C GLY A 247 -5.42 -7.55 24.56
N PRO A 248 -5.69 -8.66 25.26
CA PRO A 248 -5.30 -10.02 24.91
C PRO A 248 -6.07 -10.55 23.69
N LEU A 249 -5.45 -11.48 22.97
CA LEU A 249 -6.00 -12.08 21.77
C LEU A 249 -6.90 -13.26 22.13
N THR A 250 -8.20 -12.97 22.20
CA THR A 250 -9.24 -13.96 22.55
C THR A 250 -10.09 -14.38 21.35
N ALA A 251 -10.13 -13.54 20.32
CA ALA A 251 -11.03 -13.70 19.20
C ALA A 251 -10.45 -14.54 18.07
N SER A 252 -11.32 -15.07 17.22
CA SER A 252 -10.90 -15.74 15.99
C SER A 252 -10.24 -14.77 15.01
N GLY A 253 -9.36 -15.28 14.13
CA GLY A 253 -8.70 -14.44 13.11
C GLY A 253 -9.67 -13.71 12.18
N TRP A 254 -10.88 -14.24 11.97
CA TRP A 254 -11.92 -13.58 11.18
C TRP A 254 -12.45 -12.31 11.83
N VAL A 255 -12.52 -12.26 13.16
CA VAL A 255 -12.94 -11.07 13.90
C VAL A 255 -11.89 -9.97 13.76
N TYR A 256 -10.60 -10.31 13.86
CA TYR A 256 -9.50 -9.38 13.60
C TYR A 256 -9.46 -8.92 12.14
N PHE A 257 -9.69 -9.83 11.18
CA PHE A 257 -9.78 -9.48 9.77
C PHE A 257 -10.92 -8.50 9.49
N GLY A 258 -12.10 -8.73 10.07
CA GLY A 258 -13.23 -7.79 9.99
C GLY A 258 -12.92 -6.43 10.63
N PHE A 259 -12.26 -6.43 11.79
CA PHE A 259 -11.80 -5.21 12.46
C PHE A 259 -10.83 -4.42 11.57
N PHE A 260 -9.83 -5.08 10.98
CA PHE A 260 -8.88 -4.40 10.10
C PHE A 260 -9.51 -3.98 8.76
N ILE A 261 -10.49 -4.72 8.22
CA ILE A 261 -11.28 -4.23 7.08
C ILE A 261 -11.94 -2.92 7.47
N TYR A 262 -12.63 -2.86 8.62
CA TYR A 262 -13.27 -1.62 9.07
C TYR A 262 -12.25 -0.50 9.25
N LEU A 263 -11.12 -0.78 9.90
CA LEU A 263 -10.03 0.17 10.13
C LEU A 263 -9.42 0.74 8.84
N TRP A 264 -9.32 -0.06 7.78
CA TRP A 264 -8.78 0.36 6.48
C TRP A 264 -9.86 0.78 5.48
N SER A 265 -11.14 0.56 5.78
CA SER A 265 -12.28 0.79 4.87
C SER A 265 -12.44 2.25 4.45
N ALA A 266 -13.37 2.50 3.52
CA ALA A 266 -13.79 3.84 3.10
C ALA A 266 -14.38 4.72 4.23
N LEU A 267 -14.65 4.15 5.40
CA LEU A 267 -15.08 4.89 6.59
C LEU A 267 -13.91 5.36 7.46
N SER A 268 -12.70 4.88 7.18
CA SER A 268 -11.49 5.32 7.88
C SER A 268 -11.06 6.70 7.41
N GLN A 269 -10.51 7.51 8.33
CA GLN A 269 -10.01 8.85 8.02
C GLN A 269 -8.96 8.84 6.90
N VAL A 270 -8.07 7.84 6.90
CA VAL A 270 -7.02 7.67 5.89
C VAL A 270 -7.62 7.46 4.49
N THR A 271 -8.56 6.51 4.36
CA THR A 271 -9.19 6.22 3.07
C THR A 271 -10.08 7.36 2.60
N ILE A 272 -10.78 8.05 3.50
CA ILE A 272 -11.56 9.25 3.15
C ILE A 272 -10.65 10.31 2.55
N VAL A 273 -9.53 10.63 3.20
CA VAL A 273 -8.57 11.63 2.70
C VAL A 273 -7.98 11.18 1.35
N ALA A 274 -7.58 9.92 1.21
CA ALA A 274 -7.06 9.37 -0.03
C ALA A 274 -8.10 9.41 -1.18
N LEU A 275 -9.36 9.08 -0.90
CA LEU A 275 -10.46 9.15 -1.89
C LEU A 275 -10.72 10.60 -2.30
N LEU A 276 -10.84 11.52 -1.35
CA LEU A 276 -11.06 12.94 -1.64
C LEU A 276 -9.91 13.51 -2.49
N ALA A 277 -8.67 13.23 -2.12
CA ALA A 277 -7.50 13.63 -2.89
C ALA A 277 -7.50 12.99 -4.29
N TYR A 278 -7.87 11.71 -4.42
CA TYR A 278 -7.98 11.05 -5.72
C TYR A 278 -9.02 11.71 -6.62
N PHE A 279 -10.22 11.98 -6.10
CA PHE A 279 -11.28 12.64 -6.87
C PHE A 279 -10.93 14.10 -7.18
N ALA A 280 -10.21 14.79 -6.31
CA ALA A 280 -9.67 16.11 -6.61
C ALA A 280 -8.66 16.07 -7.77
N ILE A 281 -7.76 15.09 -7.80
CA ILE A 281 -6.82 14.87 -8.92
C ILE A 281 -7.60 14.58 -10.21
N LEU A 282 -8.60 13.68 -10.17
CA LEU A 282 -9.43 13.39 -11.34
C LEU A 282 -10.18 14.62 -11.83
N PHE A 283 -10.74 15.40 -10.93
CA PHE A 283 -11.45 16.63 -11.25
C PHE A 283 -10.51 17.65 -11.90
N LEU A 284 -9.34 17.91 -11.31
CA LEU A 284 -8.33 18.82 -11.85
C LEU A 284 -7.84 18.36 -13.23
N TRP A 285 -7.57 17.07 -13.40
CA TRP A 285 -7.16 16.51 -14.69
C TRP A 285 -8.27 16.65 -15.75
N TRP A 286 -9.51 16.33 -15.40
CA TRP A 286 -10.64 16.48 -16.31
C TRP A 286 -10.90 17.94 -16.66
N TYR A 287 -10.86 18.83 -15.66
CA TYR A 287 -11.06 20.27 -15.83
C TYR A 287 -9.99 20.88 -16.72
N THR A 288 -8.71 20.55 -16.49
CA THR A 288 -7.60 21.04 -17.32
C THR A 288 -7.66 20.50 -18.76
N LYS A 289 -8.11 19.26 -18.95
CA LYS A 289 -8.36 18.72 -20.29
C LYS A 289 -9.47 19.51 -21.00
N ARG A 290 -10.60 19.72 -20.32
CA ARG A 290 -11.74 20.46 -20.87
C ARG A 290 -11.41 21.93 -21.15
N SER A 291 -10.65 22.60 -20.28
CA SER A 291 -10.25 24.00 -20.47
C SER A 291 -9.31 24.16 -21.67
N ARG A 292 -8.39 23.22 -21.88
CA ARG A 292 -7.55 23.16 -23.08
C ARG A 292 -8.37 22.95 -24.35
N GLU A 293 -9.32 22.02 -24.33
CA GLU A 293 -10.23 21.81 -25.46
C GLU A 293 -11.07 23.06 -25.79
N ALA A 294 -11.58 23.76 -24.77
CA ALA A 294 -12.31 25.01 -24.94
C ALA A 294 -11.40 26.11 -25.54
N ARG A 295 -10.17 26.28 -25.02
CA ARG A 295 -9.20 27.25 -25.53
C ARG A 295 -8.78 26.96 -26.98
N MET A 296 -8.59 25.69 -27.34
CA MET A 296 -8.31 25.32 -28.73
C MET A 296 -9.49 25.63 -29.65
N LYS A 297 -10.73 25.41 -29.20
CA LYS A 297 -11.93 25.76 -29.98
C LYS A 297 -12.11 27.27 -30.13
N THR A 298 -11.79 28.07 -29.13
CA THR A 298 -11.85 29.55 -29.24
C THR A 298 -10.78 30.07 -30.19
N LEU A 299 -9.54 29.55 -30.13
CA LEU A 299 -8.48 29.89 -31.08
C LEU A 299 -8.85 29.47 -32.51
N ALA A 300 -9.46 28.30 -32.67
CA ALA A 300 -9.98 27.83 -33.95
C ALA A 300 -11.09 28.72 -34.52
N ARG A 301 -12.00 29.21 -33.66
CA ARG A 301 -13.08 30.12 -34.05
C ARG A 301 -12.60 31.55 -34.32
N ALA A 302 -11.56 32.00 -33.62
CA ALA A 302 -10.96 33.31 -33.82
C ALA A 302 -10.15 33.40 -35.12
N GLY A 303 -9.91 32.27 -35.82
CA GLY A 303 -9.10 32.24 -37.03
C GLY A 303 -7.59 32.34 -36.78
N ASP A 304 -7.18 32.37 -35.51
CA ASP A 304 -5.79 32.49 -35.05
C ASP A 304 -5.04 31.14 -35.01
N LEU A 305 -5.59 30.09 -35.63
CA LEU A 305 -4.80 28.90 -35.90
C LEU A 305 -3.79 29.24 -36.99
N PRO A 306 -2.49 28.86 -36.86
CA PRO A 306 -1.58 28.92 -37.99
C PRO A 306 -2.19 28.11 -39.13
N LYS A 307 -2.63 28.81 -40.18
CA LYS A 307 -3.12 28.20 -41.41
C LYS A 307 -1.97 27.38 -41.98
N GLU A 308 -2.07 26.07 -41.98
CA GLU A 308 -1.33 25.27 -42.96
C GLU A 308 -1.69 25.83 -44.33
N GLU A 309 -0.69 26.41 -45.00
CA GLU A 309 -0.83 26.96 -46.34
C GLU A 309 -1.23 25.84 -47.29
N LYS A 310 -2.53 25.75 -47.58
CA LYS A 310 -3.01 25.15 -48.81
C LYS A 310 -2.47 25.97 -49.97
N LYS A 311 -1.34 25.57 -50.54
CA LYS A 311 -0.89 26.06 -51.84
C LYS A 311 -1.92 25.62 -52.89
N ALA A 312 -2.69 26.60 -53.36
CA ALA A 312 -3.50 26.50 -54.55
C ALA A 312 -2.59 26.45 -55.79
N GLY A 313 -2.86 25.52 -56.70
CA GLY A 313 -2.19 25.44 -58.00
C GLY A 313 -2.94 24.51 -58.95
N ALA A 314 -3.85 25.11 -59.73
CA ALA A 314 -4.41 24.67 -61.02
C ALA A 314 -5.16 23.32 -61.18
N LYS A 315 -6.44 23.43 -61.55
CA LYS A 315 -7.33 22.42 -62.17
C LYS A 315 -6.85 22.08 -63.60
N PRO A 316 -7.14 20.89 -64.18
CA PRO A 316 -8.49 20.56 -64.68
C PRO A 316 -8.92 19.10 -64.37
N GLU A 317 -10.11 18.86 -63.85
CA GLU A 317 -11.36 18.44 -64.53
C GLU A 317 -11.74 16.97 -64.27
N SER A 318 -13.00 16.83 -63.84
CA SER A 318 -13.87 15.66 -63.90
C SER A 318 -13.74 14.49 -62.89
N SER A 319 -14.91 14.19 -62.33
CA SER A 319 -15.41 12.90 -61.83
C SER A 319 -15.04 12.41 -60.43
N SER A 320 -16.06 12.48 -59.56
CA SER A 320 -16.52 11.46 -58.60
C SER A 320 -15.53 10.77 -57.63
N GLY A 321 -15.81 10.95 -56.33
CA GLY A 321 -15.90 9.81 -55.41
C GLY A 321 -14.82 9.67 -54.32
N GLY A 322 -15.26 9.72 -53.06
CA GLY A 322 -14.90 8.71 -52.04
C GLY A 322 -13.56 8.80 -51.28
N LYS A 323 -13.66 9.13 -49.99
CA LYS A 323 -12.97 8.55 -48.82
C LYS A 323 -11.50 8.08 -48.97
N ALA A 324 -10.59 8.70 -48.21
CA ALA A 324 -9.73 8.03 -47.21
C ALA A 324 -8.77 9.05 -46.56
N SER A 325 -9.06 9.45 -45.32
CA SER A 325 -8.11 10.16 -44.47
C SER A 325 -7.03 9.18 -44.05
N LYS A 326 -5.79 9.39 -44.51
CA LYS A 326 -4.61 8.66 -44.04
C LYS A 326 -4.40 8.95 -42.54
N VAL A 327 -4.08 7.91 -41.79
CA VAL A 327 -3.84 7.88 -40.35
C VAL A 327 -2.35 8.16 -40.13
N ALA A 328 -2.01 9.12 -39.27
CA ALA A 328 -0.62 9.48 -38.96
C ALA A 328 0.15 8.28 -38.40
N ALA A 329 1.36 8.05 -38.92
CA ALA A 329 2.11 6.80 -38.72
C ALA A 329 3.02 6.81 -37.47
N PHE A 330 3.47 7.98 -36.98
CA PHE A 330 4.43 8.07 -35.87
C PHE A 330 4.15 9.23 -34.91
N THR A 331 4.76 9.21 -33.72
CA THR A 331 4.64 10.30 -32.74
C THR A 331 6.03 10.79 -32.34
N CYS A 332 6.25 12.10 -32.46
CA CYS A 332 7.50 12.78 -32.13
C CYS A 332 7.84 12.56 -30.65
N THR A 333 9.01 12.00 -30.39
CA THR A 333 9.51 11.69 -29.04
C THR A 333 9.81 12.94 -28.20
N ASN A 334 10.05 14.08 -28.83
CA ASN A 334 10.40 15.32 -28.14
C ASN A 334 9.14 16.08 -27.65
N CYS A 335 8.09 16.17 -28.47
CA CYS A 335 6.91 16.97 -28.14
C CYS A 335 5.58 16.22 -28.16
N GLY A 336 5.58 14.93 -28.52
CA GLY A 336 4.38 14.09 -28.56
C GLY A 336 3.41 14.43 -29.69
N ALA A 337 3.87 15.11 -30.74
CA ALA A 337 3.06 15.41 -31.93
C ALA A 337 3.00 14.21 -32.88
N ASP A 338 1.88 13.99 -33.54
CA ASP A 338 1.79 13.01 -34.63
C ASP A 338 2.60 13.52 -35.84
N VAL A 339 3.39 12.63 -36.44
CA VAL A 339 4.29 12.87 -37.57
C VAL A 339 4.11 11.78 -38.61
N ASP A 340 4.19 12.15 -39.87
CA ASP A 340 4.10 11.22 -40.99
C ASP A 340 5.49 10.63 -41.32
N GLU A 341 5.50 9.45 -41.96
CA GLU A 341 6.75 8.72 -42.28
C GLU A 341 7.66 9.47 -43.27
N SER A 342 7.11 10.43 -44.03
CA SER A 342 7.86 11.29 -44.93
C SER A 342 8.42 12.55 -44.27
N ASP A 343 8.12 12.80 -42.99
CA ASP A 343 8.58 14.00 -42.29
C ASP A 343 10.01 13.82 -41.80
N THR A 344 10.95 14.60 -42.36
CA THR A 344 12.36 14.66 -41.88
C THR A 344 12.53 15.55 -40.64
N LYS A 345 11.49 16.31 -40.29
CA LYS A 345 11.46 17.16 -39.09
C LYS A 345 10.07 17.26 -38.52
N CYS A 346 9.96 17.34 -37.20
CA CYS A 346 8.68 17.50 -36.53
C CYS A 346 8.07 18.88 -36.86
N PRO A 347 6.84 18.93 -37.40
CA PRO A 347 6.19 20.19 -37.78
C PRO A 347 5.79 21.05 -36.56
N LYS A 348 5.73 20.44 -35.36
CA LYS A 348 5.30 21.12 -34.12
C LYS A 348 6.45 21.68 -33.28
N CYS A 349 7.61 21.02 -33.27
CA CYS A 349 8.73 21.44 -32.43
C CYS A 349 10.06 21.59 -33.17
N GLY A 350 10.10 21.33 -34.48
CA GLY A 350 11.29 21.49 -35.31
C GLY A 350 12.41 20.47 -35.05
N ALA A 351 12.15 19.42 -34.25
CA ALA A 351 13.12 18.36 -34.02
C ALA A 351 13.36 17.59 -35.34
N VAL A 352 14.61 17.53 -35.78
CA VAL A 352 15.01 16.77 -36.98
C VAL A 352 15.08 15.29 -36.60
N PHE A 353 14.51 14.44 -37.44
CA PHE A 353 14.65 12.98 -37.29
C PHE A 353 15.89 12.57 -38.08
N GLU A 354 16.85 11.94 -37.40
CA GLU A 354 17.99 11.31 -38.09
C GLU A 354 17.48 10.05 -38.78
N ASP A 355 17.86 9.86 -40.06
CA ASP A 355 17.42 8.76 -40.94
C ASP A 355 17.70 7.35 -40.36
#